data_AF-A0A2D6U3D8-F1
#
_entry.id   AF-A0A2D6U3D8-F1
#
_cell.length_a   1.000
_cell.length_b   1.000
_cell.length_c   1.000
_cell.angle_alpha   90.00
_cell.angle_beta   90.00
_cell.angle_gamma   90.00
#
_symmetry.space_group_name_H-M   'P 1'
#
loop_
_entity.id
_entity.type
_entity.pdbx_description
1 polymer ?
#
loop_
_entity_poly.entity_id
_entity_poly.type
_entity_poly.pdbx_seq_one_letter_code
_entity_poly.pdbx_strand_id
1 'polypeptide(L)'
;MAAIISDKFRIFNAKQFLESLSEGPSETSDEKTRMYFFVGRPQRWDAYLEIFNANAVAFVPGNEVYVGANYASATFKATVREVYENSLLLYNIGPATNSTPGAPGASALKGWNGTADTGAESLTGVYRYATEDVPPVPLDNQTEKYDIYDDIIAAKRINEDFARSVIRRFNWDPSANPTFDMWKPDYSTTPGSGGQIGKAGATGATAIADAKYYLINSNYEVFKCLYNGQNPANPSGQVATNEPKTTPAGGQGTYANGIFKEDGAAPGKYIWKYMYTVPTDDVLRFLSTDFMPIVLPSNSSRQATEALATADPNAVDVVLVEDAGSGLTNGTYYAPIVGDGTGGKVEVVVAGGAVSSATVTASGSGYTYASVPLIDGLVSGDPEWTGAASGLYTDDTFATGANVVGANPAGALEVVLPPQGGHGANFEEELNAKRVMTNIRLTYAEGSGDFPVDNDFRRIGIIRDPLAPGGSTYATSDTLSGVYAVKLSGATADFQADETISQDLGAGNGTAYGTVVSWERDSGNAGPGGAGVLKYFQSPSIHTDAGVVRPFGSGILVNGATSLADGTIDATENGALVGVTFSSGFASPEIANNTGEIIYVENRRLITRAADQIEDIKLVIEF
;
A
#
# COMPACT_ATOMS: atom_id res chain seq x y z
N MET A 1 8.28 -32.87 -5.58
CA MET A 1 9.13 -32.28 -4.53
C MET A 1 8.26 -31.33 -3.73
N ALA A 2 8.25 -31.43 -2.40
CA ALA A 2 7.48 -30.51 -1.56
C ALA A 2 8.37 -29.32 -1.18
N ALA A 3 7.91 -28.09 -1.44
CA ALA A 3 8.63 -26.85 -1.13
C ALA A 3 7.62 -25.73 -0.83
N ILE A 4 8.03 -24.73 -0.05
CA ILE A 4 7.22 -23.56 0.30
C ILE A 4 8.10 -22.31 0.36
N ILE A 5 7.55 -21.17 -0.06
CA ILE A 5 8.07 -19.83 0.27
C ILE A 5 7.35 -19.39 1.53
N SER A 6 8.09 -19.24 2.64
CA SER A 6 7.50 -18.88 3.93
C SER A 6 7.04 -17.43 3.94
N ASP A 7 6.03 -17.11 4.76
CA ASP A 7 5.65 -15.71 5.01
C ASP A 7 6.82 -14.90 5.60
N LYS A 8 7.76 -15.54 6.31
CA LYS A 8 8.98 -14.89 6.79
C LYS A 8 9.83 -14.28 5.65
N PHE A 9 9.89 -14.94 4.49
CA PHE A 9 10.59 -14.39 3.33
C PHE A 9 9.89 -13.12 2.79
N ARG A 10 8.56 -13.11 2.79
CA ARG A 10 7.76 -11.96 2.37
C ARG A 10 7.91 -10.78 3.34
N ILE A 11 7.87 -11.06 4.65
CA ILE A 11 8.08 -10.08 5.71
C ILE A 11 9.51 -9.50 5.62
N PHE A 12 10.51 -10.34 5.33
CA PHE A 12 11.89 -9.89 5.11
C PHE A 12 11.97 -8.90 3.93
N ASN A 13 11.36 -9.22 2.78
CA ASN A 13 11.35 -8.30 1.63
C ASN A 13 10.62 -6.98 1.93
N ALA A 14 9.51 -7.03 2.68
CA ALA A 14 8.79 -5.84 3.10
C ALA A 14 9.63 -4.94 4.04
N LYS A 15 10.38 -5.55 4.98
CA LYS A 15 11.33 -4.82 5.84
C LYS A 15 12.46 -4.19 5.02
N GLN A 16 13.07 -4.96 4.13
CA GLN A 16 14.15 -4.48 3.27
C GLN A 16 13.70 -3.31 2.37
N PHE A 17 12.47 -3.35 1.85
CA PHE A 17 11.92 -2.22 1.13
C PHE A 17 11.86 -0.94 1.98
N LEU A 18 11.40 -1.03 3.23
CA LEU A 18 11.37 0.13 4.13
C LEU A 18 12.77 0.60 4.55
N GLU A 19 13.68 -0.33 4.85
CA GLU A 19 15.07 -0.03 5.22
C GLU A 19 15.79 0.71 4.08
N SER A 20 15.53 0.32 2.83
CA SER A 20 16.12 0.97 1.66
C SER A 20 15.85 2.49 1.58
N LEU A 21 14.78 3.00 2.19
CA LEU A 21 14.44 4.43 2.20
C LEU A 21 15.34 5.28 3.09
N SER A 22 16.05 4.67 4.04
CA SER A 22 16.90 5.36 5.03
C SER A 22 18.34 4.85 5.08
N GLU A 23 18.68 3.84 4.29
CA GLU A 23 20.05 3.32 4.14
C GLU A 23 21.05 4.37 3.64
N GLY A 24 22.34 4.15 3.94
CA GLY A 24 23.44 4.98 3.47
C GLY A 24 23.76 6.22 4.34
N PRO A 25 24.97 6.79 4.20
CA PRO A 25 25.42 7.92 5.02
C PRO A 25 24.87 9.29 4.56
N SER A 26 24.36 9.42 3.34
CA SER A 26 23.85 10.69 2.80
C SER A 26 22.71 10.50 1.79
N GLU A 27 22.00 11.59 1.52
CA GLU A 27 20.97 11.69 0.47
C GLU A 27 21.45 11.45 -0.95
N THR A 28 22.76 11.33 -1.19
CA THR A 28 23.37 11.06 -2.50
C THR A 28 24.09 9.70 -2.59
N SER A 29 24.05 8.90 -1.53
CA SER A 29 24.70 7.58 -1.46
C SER A 29 23.97 6.51 -2.29
N ASP A 30 24.69 5.62 -2.97
CA ASP A 30 24.08 4.60 -3.84
C ASP A 30 23.25 3.55 -3.08
N GLU A 31 23.49 3.37 -1.78
CA GLU A 31 22.75 2.44 -0.92
C GLU A 31 21.32 2.95 -0.61
N LYS A 32 21.12 4.26 -0.60
CA LYS A 32 19.80 4.84 -0.30
C LYS A 32 18.90 4.70 -1.51
N THR A 33 17.66 4.27 -1.33
CA THR A 33 16.65 4.32 -2.38
C THR A 33 15.87 5.63 -2.27
N ARG A 34 15.80 6.40 -3.36
CA ARG A 34 14.89 7.55 -3.48
C ARG A 34 13.66 7.13 -4.24
N MET A 35 12.54 7.08 -3.54
CA MET A 35 11.26 6.82 -4.16
C MET A 35 10.49 8.13 -4.32
N TYR A 36 9.90 8.33 -5.49
CA TYR A 36 9.03 9.48 -5.75
C TYR A 36 7.70 8.99 -6.27
N PHE A 37 6.62 9.46 -5.67
CA PHE A 37 5.29 9.38 -6.23
C PHE A 37 5.14 10.48 -7.27
N PHE A 38 4.79 10.14 -8.50
CA PHE A 38 4.55 11.13 -9.55
C PHE A 38 3.09 11.17 -9.95
N VAL A 39 2.65 12.36 -10.35
CA VAL A 39 1.42 12.58 -11.11
C VAL A 39 1.81 12.97 -12.53
N GLY A 40 1.01 12.53 -13.49
CA GLY A 40 1.29 12.79 -14.89
C GLY A 40 0.04 12.70 -15.74
N ARG A 41 0.26 12.91 -17.03
CA ARG A 41 -0.75 12.85 -18.07
C ARG A 41 -1.91 13.84 -17.84
N PRO A 42 -1.70 15.12 -18.18
CA PRO A 42 -2.78 16.11 -18.20
C PRO A 42 -3.72 15.89 -19.40
N GLN A 43 -3.27 15.18 -20.44
CA GLN A 43 -4.09 14.95 -21.62
C GLN A 43 -5.20 13.93 -21.34
N ARG A 44 -6.36 14.17 -21.94
CA ARG A 44 -7.52 13.29 -21.94
C ARG A 44 -7.18 11.84 -22.39
N TRP A 45 -7.93 10.88 -21.87
CA TRP A 45 -8.00 9.53 -22.46
C TRP A 45 -8.91 9.52 -23.69
N ASP A 46 -8.31 9.20 -24.82
CA ASP A 46 -8.98 8.88 -26.08
C ASP A 46 -8.41 7.61 -26.69
N ALA A 47 -9.19 6.95 -27.54
CA ALA A 47 -8.75 5.73 -28.17
C ALA A 47 -7.65 6.06 -29.18
N TYR A 48 -6.51 5.38 -29.05
CA TYR A 48 -5.37 5.55 -29.93
C TYR A 48 -5.47 4.58 -31.11
N LEU A 49 -5.28 5.08 -32.33
CA LEU A 49 -5.14 4.27 -33.53
C LEU A 49 -3.90 4.70 -34.31
N GLU A 50 -2.90 3.83 -34.40
CA GLU A 50 -1.80 3.99 -35.33
C GLU A 50 -2.31 3.91 -36.78
N ILE A 51 -1.80 4.79 -37.63
CA ILE A 51 -2.09 4.78 -39.07
C ILE A 51 -0.79 4.82 -39.87
N PHE A 52 -0.78 4.14 -41.01
CA PHE A 52 0.35 4.17 -41.94
C PHE A 52 -0.14 4.05 -43.38
N ASN A 53 0.74 4.37 -44.34
CA ASN A 53 0.40 4.46 -45.77
C ASN A 53 -0.81 5.36 -46.03
N ALA A 54 -0.94 6.47 -45.28
CA ALA A 54 -1.97 7.45 -45.53
C ALA A 54 -1.81 8.07 -46.92
N ASN A 55 -2.92 8.29 -47.62
CA ASN A 55 -2.91 8.96 -48.91
C ASN A 55 -2.75 10.49 -48.76
N ALA A 56 -2.76 11.23 -49.87
CA ALA A 56 -2.56 12.68 -49.86
C ALA A 56 -3.71 13.48 -49.22
N VAL A 57 -4.86 12.85 -48.95
CA VAL A 57 -6.01 13.51 -48.33
C VAL A 57 -5.96 13.26 -46.83
N ALA A 58 -5.75 14.33 -46.05
CA ALA A 58 -5.63 14.24 -44.61
C ALA A 58 -6.96 13.86 -43.94
N PHE A 59 -6.86 13.12 -42.82
CA PHE A 59 -7.95 13.05 -41.85
C PHE A 59 -8.13 14.44 -41.21
N VAL A 60 -9.35 14.73 -40.75
CA VAL A 60 -9.70 16.06 -40.19
C VAL A 60 -10.40 15.85 -38.85
N PRO A 61 -9.98 16.57 -37.78
CA PRO A 61 -10.71 16.60 -36.52
C PRO A 61 -12.21 16.89 -36.71
N GLY A 62 -13.06 16.18 -35.99
CA GLY A 62 -14.52 16.27 -36.07
C GLY A 62 -15.16 15.41 -37.15
N ASN A 63 -14.41 15.00 -38.19
CA ASN A 63 -14.90 13.99 -39.14
C ASN A 63 -14.87 12.59 -38.51
N GLU A 64 -15.62 11.67 -39.09
CA GLU A 64 -15.62 10.27 -38.70
C GLU A 64 -14.64 9.46 -39.56
N VAL A 65 -14.24 8.31 -39.03
CA VAL A 65 -13.48 7.28 -39.74
C VAL A 65 -14.20 5.94 -39.60
N TYR A 66 -14.04 5.06 -40.57
CA TYR A 66 -14.61 3.72 -40.52
C TYR A 66 -13.75 2.67 -41.21
N VAL A 67 -13.93 1.42 -40.80
CA VAL A 67 -13.46 0.21 -41.50
C VAL A 67 -14.69 -0.60 -41.89
N GLY A 68 -14.76 -1.00 -43.16
CA GLY A 68 -15.82 -1.84 -43.70
C GLY A 68 -16.08 -1.60 -45.18
N ALA A 69 -17.06 -2.32 -45.74
CA ALA A 69 -17.44 -2.18 -47.14
C ALA A 69 -18.00 -0.78 -47.46
N ASN A 70 -18.75 -0.20 -46.53
CA ASN A 70 -19.29 1.16 -46.57
C ASN A 70 -19.56 1.64 -45.12
N TYR A 71 -19.80 2.93 -44.95
CA TYR A 71 -20.03 3.52 -43.62
C TYR A 71 -21.23 2.91 -42.89
N ALA A 72 -22.33 2.59 -43.60
CA ALA A 72 -23.55 2.05 -42.99
C ALA A 72 -23.37 0.64 -42.41
N SER A 73 -22.52 -0.19 -43.02
CA SER A 73 -22.18 -1.54 -42.58
C SER A 73 -20.77 -1.63 -41.99
N ALA A 74 -20.26 -0.54 -41.44
CA ALA A 74 -18.92 -0.49 -40.87
C ALA A 74 -18.78 -1.43 -39.65
N THR A 75 -17.69 -2.19 -39.61
CA THR A 75 -17.34 -3.06 -38.48
C THR A 75 -16.60 -2.30 -37.37
N PHE A 76 -16.06 -1.14 -37.72
CA PHE A 76 -15.46 -0.18 -36.81
C PHE A 76 -15.76 1.23 -37.33
N LYS A 77 -16.14 2.13 -36.43
CA LYS A 77 -16.25 3.56 -36.71
C LYS A 77 -15.93 4.36 -35.46
N ALA A 78 -15.42 5.57 -35.68
CA ALA A 78 -15.09 6.50 -34.62
C ALA A 78 -15.10 7.93 -35.15
N THR A 79 -15.17 8.90 -34.25
CA THR A 79 -14.95 10.32 -34.58
C THR A 79 -13.50 10.69 -34.30
N VAL A 80 -12.86 11.40 -35.23
CA VAL A 80 -11.50 11.90 -35.08
C VAL A 80 -11.51 13.06 -34.09
N ARG A 81 -10.76 12.93 -33.00
CA ARG A 81 -10.48 14.04 -32.10
C ARG A 81 -9.30 14.84 -32.60
N GLU A 82 -8.21 14.16 -32.90
CA GLU A 82 -6.94 14.77 -33.26
C GLU A 82 -6.18 13.90 -34.25
N VAL A 83 -5.37 14.55 -35.08
CA VAL A 83 -4.60 13.92 -36.15
C VAL A 83 -3.13 14.23 -35.91
N TYR A 84 -2.35 13.19 -35.64
CA TYR A 84 -0.88 13.26 -35.59
C TYR A 84 -0.29 12.64 -36.85
N GLU A 85 1.02 12.79 -37.05
CA GLU A 85 1.72 12.34 -38.26
C GLU A 85 1.47 10.85 -38.57
N ASN A 86 1.49 9.99 -37.53
CA ASN A 86 1.37 8.52 -37.67
C ASN A 86 0.22 7.92 -36.83
N SER A 87 -0.67 8.74 -36.29
CA SER A 87 -1.76 8.23 -35.44
C SER A 87 -2.96 9.15 -35.38
N LEU A 88 -4.10 8.60 -34.98
CA LEU A 88 -5.33 9.32 -34.70
C LEU A 88 -5.74 9.11 -33.24
N LEU A 89 -6.19 10.18 -32.60
CA LEU A 89 -6.99 10.09 -31.39
C LEU A 89 -8.46 10.04 -31.75
N LEU A 90 -9.16 9.05 -31.22
CA LEU A 90 -10.52 8.69 -31.61
C LEU A 90 -11.46 8.65 -30.40
N TYR A 91 -12.70 9.05 -30.61
CA TYR A 91 -13.78 8.92 -29.62
C TYR A 91 -15.07 8.43 -30.30
N ASN A 92 -16.12 8.16 -29.51
CA ASN A 92 -17.38 7.60 -30.00
C ASN A 92 -17.20 6.28 -30.80
N ILE A 93 -16.44 5.34 -30.22
CA ILE A 93 -16.16 4.05 -30.86
C ILE A 93 -17.45 3.25 -31.02
N GLY A 94 -17.69 2.80 -32.26
CA GLY A 94 -18.85 2.01 -32.63
C GLY A 94 -18.53 0.99 -33.73
N PRO A 95 -19.52 0.17 -34.14
CA PRO A 95 -20.92 0.17 -33.69
C PRO A 95 -21.15 -0.30 -32.24
N ALA A 96 -20.19 -1.00 -31.63
CA ALA A 96 -20.14 -1.29 -30.20
C ALA A 96 -18.88 -0.66 -29.55
N THR A 97 -18.89 -0.44 -28.24
CA THR A 97 -17.75 0.14 -27.51
C THR A 97 -16.49 -0.73 -27.55
N ASN A 98 -16.63 -2.03 -27.82
CA ASN A 98 -15.51 -2.97 -27.99
C ASN A 98 -15.14 -3.21 -29.47
N SER A 99 -15.64 -2.38 -30.40
CA SER A 99 -15.31 -2.52 -31.83
C SER A 99 -13.82 -2.28 -32.04
N THR A 100 -13.22 -3.06 -32.92
CA THR A 100 -11.80 -2.94 -33.27
C THR A 100 -11.64 -2.78 -34.78
N PRO A 101 -10.63 -2.04 -35.25
CA PRO A 101 -10.38 -1.84 -36.68
C PRO A 101 -9.90 -3.12 -37.39
N GLY A 102 -9.72 -4.24 -36.70
CA GLY A 102 -9.17 -5.49 -37.24
C GLY A 102 -7.68 -5.65 -36.97
N ALA A 103 -7.05 -6.63 -37.61
CA ALA A 103 -5.61 -6.88 -37.44
C ALA A 103 -4.78 -5.76 -38.09
N PRO A 104 -3.63 -5.37 -37.49
CA PRO A 104 -2.72 -4.39 -38.07
C PRO A 104 -2.35 -4.71 -39.52
N GLY A 105 -2.46 -3.72 -40.41
CA GLY A 105 -2.18 -3.81 -41.85
C GLY A 105 -3.21 -4.55 -42.68
N ALA A 106 -4.27 -5.12 -42.09
CA ALA A 106 -5.30 -5.85 -42.82
C ALA A 106 -6.49 -4.96 -43.25
N SER A 107 -6.67 -3.81 -42.60
CA SER A 107 -7.87 -2.98 -42.76
C SER A 107 -7.54 -1.60 -43.32
N ALA A 108 -8.31 -1.19 -44.33
CA ALA A 108 -8.31 0.17 -44.84
C ALA A 108 -9.25 1.04 -43.99
N LEU A 109 -8.68 2.05 -43.33
CA LEU A 109 -9.41 3.11 -42.66
C LEU A 109 -9.82 4.16 -43.68
N LYS A 110 -11.08 4.58 -43.66
CA LYS A 110 -11.64 5.57 -44.59
C LYS A 110 -12.25 6.73 -43.82
N GLY A 111 -12.06 7.96 -44.31
CA GLY A 111 -12.66 9.17 -43.73
C GLY A 111 -14.08 9.44 -44.23
N TRP A 112 -14.93 9.98 -43.35
CA TRP A 112 -16.33 10.29 -43.58
C TRP A 112 -16.71 11.63 -42.92
N ASN A 113 -17.36 12.53 -43.65
CA ASN A 113 -17.70 13.88 -43.14
C ASN A 113 -19.13 14.00 -42.55
N GLY A 114 -19.79 12.87 -42.29
CA GLY A 114 -21.20 12.81 -41.88
C GLY A 114 -22.17 12.60 -43.05
N THR A 115 -21.77 12.88 -44.29
CA THR A 115 -22.63 12.78 -45.49
C THR A 115 -22.04 11.93 -46.62
N ALA A 116 -20.73 11.97 -46.82
CA ALA A 116 -20.02 11.25 -47.86
C ALA A 116 -18.58 10.90 -47.44
N ASP A 117 -17.95 9.96 -48.16
CA ASP A 117 -16.53 9.66 -48.00
C ASP A 117 -15.69 10.91 -48.32
N THR A 118 -14.69 11.20 -47.49
CA THR A 118 -13.80 12.37 -47.71
C THR A 118 -12.71 12.08 -48.73
N GLY A 119 -12.47 10.80 -49.04
CA GLY A 119 -11.33 10.33 -49.83
C GLY A 119 -10.05 10.16 -49.01
N ALA A 120 -10.04 10.46 -47.71
CA ALA A 120 -8.92 10.13 -46.82
C ALA A 120 -8.87 8.61 -46.59
N GLU A 121 -7.72 7.99 -46.84
CA GLU A 121 -7.52 6.56 -46.64
C GLU A 121 -6.15 6.26 -46.01
N SER A 122 -6.09 5.28 -45.11
CA SER A 122 -4.86 4.73 -44.54
C SER A 122 -5.01 3.25 -44.18
N LEU A 123 -3.91 2.59 -43.83
CA LEU A 123 -3.94 1.30 -43.15
C LEU A 123 -3.89 1.50 -41.64
N THR A 124 -4.60 0.63 -40.91
CA THR A 124 -4.64 0.66 -39.44
C THR A 124 -3.51 -0.16 -38.83
N GLY A 125 -2.87 0.35 -37.78
CA GLY A 125 -1.86 -0.34 -36.99
C GLY A 125 -2.36 -0.76 -35.61
N VAL A 126 -1.53 -0.55 -34.59
CA VAL A 126 -1.88 -0.80 -33.19
C VAL A 126 -3.08 0.07 -32.79
N TYR A 127 -4.08 -0.57 -32.19
CA TYR A 127 -5.26 0.08 -31.64
C TYR A 127 -5.35 -0.13 -30.15
N ARG A 128 -5.58 0.94 -29.38
CA ARG A 128 -5.79 0.89 -27.93
C ARG A 128 -7.04 1.67 -27.59
N TYR A 129 -8.07 0.94 -27.17
CA TYR A 129 -9.30 1.56 -26.67
C TYR A 129 -9.03 2.26 -25.34
N ALA A 130 -9.49 3.50 -25.22
CA ALA A 130 -9.49 4.26 -23.99
C ALA A 130 -10.58 5.34 -24.06
N THR A 131 -11.15 5.66 -22.91
CA THR A 131 -12.01 6.84 -22.71
C THR A 131 -11.78 7.38 -21.30
N GLU A 132 -12.31 8.57 -21.01
CA GLU A 132 -12.29 9.13 -19.66
C GLU A 132 -12.92 8.22 -18.60
N ASP A 133 -13.94 7.45 -18.98
CA ASP A 133 -14.61 6.51 -18.06
C ASP A 133 -13.90 5.15 -17.98
N VAL A 134 -13.10 4.82 -19.01
CA VAL A 134 -12.36 3.55 -19.13
C VAL A 134 -10.90 3.86 -19.50
N PRO A 135 -10.08 4.24 -18.51
CA PRO A 135 -8.64 4.41 -18.71
C PRO A 135 -8.01 3.12 -19.25
N PRO A 136 -7.00 3.21 -20.11
CA PRO A 136 -6.36 2.03 -20.66
C PRO A 136 -5.53 1.33 -19.57
N VAL A 137 -5.49 0.00 -19.60
CA VAL A 137 -4.59 -0.78 -18.74
C VAL A 137 -3.14 -0.39 -19.07
N PRO A 138 -2.29 -0.05 -18.08
CA PRO A 138 -0.87 0.23 -18.29
C PRO A 138 -0.15 -0.94 -18.98
N LEU A 139 0.83 -0.63 -19.82
CA LEU A 139 1.64 -1.64 -20.51
C LEU A 139 3.06 -1.67 -19.92
N ASP A 140 3.61 -2.87 -19.74
CA ASP A 140 5.00 -3.07 -19.34
C ASP A 140 5.86 -3.30 -20.58
N ASN A 141 6.26 -2.19 -21.23
CA ASN A 141 7.19 -2.21 -22.35
C ASN A 141 8.01 -0.92 -22.41
N GLN A 142 9.09 -0.93 -23.20
CA GLN A 142 10.04 0.16 -23.27
C GLN A 142 9.45 1.46 -23.87
N THR A 143 8.51 1.34 -24.82
CA THR A 143 7.86 2.50 -25.45
C THR A 143 6.95 3.22 -24.46
N GLU A 144 6.06 2.49 -23.78
CA GLU A 144 5.19 3.06 -22.75
C GLU A 144 6.02 3.68 -21.62
N LYS A 145 7.14 3.04 -21.24
CA LYS A 145 8.06 3.59 -20.24
C LYS A 145 8.55 4.99 -20.65
N TYR A 146 8.97 5.18 -21.90
CA TYR A 146 9.40 6.50 -22.40
C TYR A 146 8.23 7.50 -22.43
N ASP A 147 7.06 7.08 -22.92
CA ASP A 147 5.87 7.94 -22.96
C ASP A 147 5.44 8.41 -21.56
N ILE A 148 5.64 7.59 -20.53
CA ILE A 148 5.35 7.97 -19.13
C ILE A 148 6.29 9.06 -18.65
N TYR A 149 7.59 8.99 -18.96
CA TYR A 149 8.51 10.04 -18.52
C TYR A 149 8.21 11.39 -19.18
N ASP A 150 7.80 11.36 -20.46
CA ASP A 150 7.49 12.57 -21.23
C ASP A 150 6.23 13.30 -20.73
N ASP A 151 5.35 12.64 -19.96
CA ASP A 151 4.12 13.21 -19.43
C ASP A 151 4.06 13.33 -17.89
N ILE A 152 5.20 13.21 -17.19
CA ILE A 152 5.28 13.53 -15.76
C ILE A 152 5.06 15.03 -15.53
N ILE A 153 4.11 15.37 -14.67
CA ILE A 153 3.84 16.76 -14.29
C ILE A 153 4.70 17.16 -13.11
N ALA A 154 4.68 16.34 -12.06
CA ALA A 154 5.38 16.60 -10.80
C ALA A 154 5.59 15.30 -10.03
N ALA A 155 6.59 15.29 -9.15
CA ALA A 155 6.86 14.17 -8.28
C ALA A 155 7.14 14.61 -6.84
N LYS A 156 6.70 13.80 -5.87
CA LYS A 156 6.86 14.01 -4.45
C LYS A 156 7.57 12.82 -3.82
N ARG A 157 8.57 13.10 -3.00
CA ARG A 157 9.41 12.09 -2.38
C ARG A 157 8.63 11.28 -1.34
N ILE A 158 8.80 9.97 -1.39
CA ILE A 158 8.37 9.01 -0.38
C ILE A 158 9.59 8.73 0.50
N ASN A 159 9.62 9.33 1.69
CA ASN A 159 10.61 9.06 2.71
C ASN A 159 10.02 8.12 3.78
N GLU A 160 10.78 7.84 4.83
CA GLU A 160 10.33 6.97 5.92
C GLU A 160 9.07 7.51 6.63
N ASP A 161 8.78 8.81 6.64
CA ASP A 161 7.55 9.35 7.24
C ASP A 161 6.28 9.08 6.42
N PHE A 162 6.45 8.74 5.14
CA PHE A 162 5.38 8.46 4.19
C PHE A 162 5.20 6.97 3.92
N ALA A 163 5.94 6.09 4.60
CA ALA A 163 5.83 4.64 4.46
C ALA A 163 5.74 3.92 5.82
N ARG A 164 4.83 2.95 5.94
CA ARG A 164 4.71 2.08 7.13
C ARG A 164 4.42 0.64 6.73
N SER A 165 4.91 -0.30 7.53
CA SER A 165 4.38 -1.66 7.52
C SER A 165 2.91 -1.63 7.91
N VAL A 166 2.06 -2.31 7.13
CA VAL A 166 0.63 -2.41 7.42
C VAL A 166 0.17 -3.85 7.44
N ILE A 167 -0.84 -4.09 8.27
CA ILE A 167 -1.49 -5.40 8.43
C ILE A 167 -3.00 -5.22 8.21
N ARG A 168 -3.69 -6.33 7.95
CA ARG A 168 -5.16 -6.29 7.82
C ARG A 168 -5.77 -5.73 9.10
N ARG A 169 -6.74 -4.84 8.97
CA ARG A 169 -7.40 -4.20 10.09
C ARG A 169 -8.56 -5.06 10.58
N PHE A 170 -8.54 -5.39 11.86
CA PHE A 170 -9.69 -5.97 12.55
C PHE A 170 -10.11 -5.02 13.67
N ASN A 171 -11.30 -4.46 13.57
CA ASN A 171 -11.86 -3.63 14.65
C ASN A 171 -12.53 -4.52 15.69
N TRP A 172 -12.61 -4.01 16.92
CA TRP A 172 -13.58 -4.52 17.88
C TRP A 172 -15.00 -4.28 17.38
N ASP A 173 -15.63 -5.35 16.88
CA ASP A 173 -17.03 -5.34 16.45
C ASP A 173 -17.63 -6.73 16.74
N PRO A 174 -18.21 -6.96 17.93
CA PRO A 174 -18.77 -8.27 18.26
C PRO A 174 -19.98 -8.65 17.38
N SER A 175 -20.55 -7.74 16.59
CA SER A 175 -21.66 -8.04 15.68
C SER A 175 -21.19 -8.62 14.35
N ALA A 176 -20.15 -8.02 13.75
CA ALA A 176 -19.52 -8.54 12.53
C ALA A 176 -18.47 -9.61 12.81
N ASN A 177 -17.89 -9.58 14.01
CA ASN A 177 -16.64 -10.24 14.36
C ASN A 177 -16.71 -10.84 15.79
N PRO A 178 -17.69 -11.72 16.11
CA PRO A 178 -18.02 -12.15 17.47
C PRO A 178 -16.93 -13.00 18.15
N THR A 179 -16.12 -13.72 17.36
CA THR A 179 -15.08 -14.62 17.85
C THR A 179 -13.75 -14.27 17.19
N PHE A 180 -12.67 -14.47 17.94
CA PHE A 180 -11.30 -14.32 17.46
C PHE A 180 -10.56 -15.65 17.56
N ASP A 181 -9.62 -15.84 16.65
CA ASP A 181 -8.62 -16.88 16.79
C ASP A 181 -7.67 -16.52 17.93
N MET A 182 -7.04 -17.53 18.54
CA MET A 182 -5.94 -17.30 19.47
C MET A 182 -4.61 -17.58 18.77
N TRP A 183 -3.55 -16.96 19.27
CA TRP A 183 -2.22 -17.39 18.91
C TRP A 183 -2.00 -18.86 19.28
N LYS A 184 -1.57 -19.67 18.32
CA LYS A 184 -1.01 -21.00 18.54
C LYS A 184 0.14 -21.25 17.58
N PRO A 185 1.16 -22.01 17.97
CA PRO A 185 2.29 -22.33 17.10
C PRO A 185 2.00 -23.49 16.11
N ASP A 186 0.89 -24.21 16.28
CA ASP A 186 0.63 -25.53 15.67
C ASP A 186 -0.47 -25.55 14.59
N TYR A 187 -0.87 -24.39 14.11
CA TYR A 187 -1.81 -24.25 12.98
C TYR A 187 -1.34 -25.10 11.79
N SER A 188 -2.24 -25.93 11.26
CA SER A 188 -1.94 -26.82 10.15
C SER A 188 -3.17 -27.11 9.30
N THR A 189 -2.96 -27.22 7.99
CA THR A 189 -4.02 -27.59 7.05
C THR A 189 -4.30 -29.08 7.11
N THR A 190 -5.57 -29.46 6.89
CA THR A 190 -5.92 -30.85 6.53
C THR A 190 -5.84 -30.95 5.00
N PRO A 191 -4.86 -31.65 4.41
CA PRO A 191 -4.71 -31.71 2.96
C PRO A 191 -5.91 -32.42 2.30
N GLY A 192 -6.40 -31.89 1.17
CA GLY A 192 -7.52 -32.50 0.44
C GLY A 192 -7.25 -33.91 -0.09
N SER A 193 -5.98 -34.30 -0.23
CA SER A 193 -5.55 -35.65 -0.60
C SER A 193 -5.60 -36.65 0.55
N GLY A 194 -5.89 -36.22 1.79
CA GLY A 194 -5.75 -37.02 3.00
C GLY A 194 -4.30 -37.20 3.46
N GLY A 195 -4.10 -37.94 4.55
CA GLY A 195 -2.78 -38.31 5.10
C GLY A 195 -2.31 -37.49 6.31
N GLN A 196 -2.99 -36.40 6.64
CA GLN A 196 -2.74 -35.57 7.82
C GLN A 196 -4.07 -35.00 8.32
N ILE A 197 -4.23 -34.89 9.64
CA ILE A 197 -5.30 -34.12 10.28
C ILE A 197 -4.69 -32.79 10.71
N GLY A 198 -5.21 -31.68 10.18
CA GLY A 198 -4.77 -30.34 10.52
C GLY A 198 -5.43 -29.79 11.79
N LYS A 199 -4.84 -28.74 12.35
CA LYS A 199 -5.37 -27.94 13.46
C LYS A 199 -5.76 -26.54 12.94
N ALA A 200 -7.03 -26.20 13.09
CA ALA A 200 -7.57 -24.89 12.73
C ALA A 200 -7.90 -24.04 13.97
N GLY A 201 -7.93 -22.72 13.79
CA GLY A 201 -8.42 -21.77 14.78
C GLY A 201 -9.95 -21.75 14.88
N ALA A 202 -10.44 -20.89 15.78
CA ALA A 202 -11.86 -20.66 16.01
C ALA A 202 -12.63 -20.20 14.76
N THR A 203 -11.99 -19.44 13.87
CA THR A 203 -12.60 -18.93 12.63
C THR A 203 -12.40 -19.88 11.43
N GLY A 204 -11.76 -21.03 11.65
CA GLY A 204 -11.42 -22.00 10.60
C GLY A 204 -10.10 -21.73 9.89
N ALA A 205 -9.35 -20.68 10.28
CA ALA A 205 -8.02 -20.44 9.76
C ALA A 205 -7.07 -21.61 10.09
N THR A 206 -6.35 -22.11 9.10
CA THR A 206 -5.39 -23.22 9.24
C THR A 206 -3.93 -22.78 9.18
N ALA A 207 -3.71 -21.47 9.09
CA ALA A 207 -2.41 -20.82 9.14
C ALA A 207 -2.55 -19.53 9.94
N ILE A 208 -1.54 -19.23 10.75
CA ILE A 208 -1.55 -18.02 11.57
C ILE A 208 -1.58 -16.74 10.73
N ALA A 209 -1.08 -16.81 9.50
CA ALA A 209 -1.09 -15.72 8.53
C ALA A 209 -2.50 -15.25 8.14
N ASP A 210 -3.48 -16.15 8.18
CA ASP A 210 -4.89 -15.90 7.82
C ASP A 210 -5.81 -15.81 9.05
N ALA A 211 -5.28 -16.13 10.23
CA ALA A 211 -6.03 -16.13 11.48
C ALA A 211 -6.34 -14.72 11.95
N LYS A 212 -7.52 -14.55 12.55
CA LYS A 212 -8.00 -13.30 13.12
C LYS A 212 -7.72 -13.29 14.63
N TYR A 213 -6.46 -13.13 15.00
CA TYR A 213 -5.98 -13.21 16.39
C TYR A 213 -5.49 -11.88 16.95
N TYR A 214 -5.81 -10.76 16.31
CA TYR A 214 -5.49 -9.44 16.82
C TYR A 214 -6.59 -8.45 16.43
N LEU A 215 -6.61 -7.29 17.09
CA LEU A 215 -7.55 -6.21 16.78
C LEU A 215 -6.99 -4.85 17.17
N ILE A 216 -7.65 -3.80 16.67
CA ILE A 216 -7.53 -2.42 17.15
C ILE A 216 -8.82 -2.02 17.88
N ASN A 217 -8.68 -1.46 19.08
CA ASN A 217 -9.80 -1.04 19.91
C ASN A 217 -10.19 0.43 19.64
N SER A 218 -11.22 0.92 20.34
CA SER A 218 -11.70 2.31 20.25
C SER A 218 -10.67 3.39 20.57
N ASN A 219 -9.61 3.03 21.29
CA ASN A 219 -8.54 3.93 21.74
C ASN A 219 -7.28 3.83 20.86
N TYR A 220 -7.38 3.18 19.70
CA TYR A 220 -6.26 2.87 18.80
C TYR A 220 -5.16 2.00 19.43
N GLU A 221 -5.51 1.22 20.44
CA GLU A 221 -4.63 0.22 21.04
C GLU A 221 -4.78 -1.10 20.29
N VAL A 222 -3.65 -1.71 19.95
CA VAL A 222 -3.59 -3.00 19.26
C VAL A 222 -3.36 -4.11 20.27
N PHE A 223 -4.22 -5.13 20.22
CA PHE A 223 -4.15 -6.29 21.11
C PHE A 223 -4.07 -7.59 20.29
N LYS A 224 -3.28 -8.54 20.79
CA LYS A 224 -3.13 -9.90 20.27
C LYS A 224 -3.83 -10.89 21.20
N CYS A 225 -4.69 -11.74 20.67
CA CYS A 225 -5.44 -12.76 21.41
C CYS A 225 -4.50 -13.92 21.76
N LEU A 226 -4.32 -14.16 23.05
CA LEU A 226 -3.59 -15.31 23.56
C LEU A 226 -4.54 -16.47 23.90
N TYR A 227 -5.75 -16.15 24.34
CA TYR A 227 -6.79 -17.13 24.68
C TYR A 227 -8.18 -16.57 24.39
N ASN A 228 -9.08 -17.44 23.90
CA ASN A 228 -10.41 -17.08 23.40
C ASN A 228 -11.56 -17.91 24.02
N GLY A 229 -11.30 -18.60 25.13
CA GLY A 229 -12.29 -19.47 25.77
C GLY A 229 -12.33 -20.90 25.24
N GLN A 230 -11.39 -21.31 24.39
CA GLN A 230 -11.34 -22.68 23.86
C GLN A 230 -11.15 -23.71 24.97
N ASN A 231 -12.03 -24.70 24.99
CA ASN A 231 -11.96 -25.86 25.88
C ASN A 231 -12.69 -27.05 25.22
N PRO A 232 -12.71 -28.26 25.82
CA PRO A 232 -13.29 -29.44 25.17
C PRO A 232 -14.80 -29.30 24.86
N ALA A 233 -15.53 -28.49 25.64
CA ALA A 233 -16.94 -28.19 25.39
C ALA A 233 -17.15 -27.10 24.31
N ASN A 234 -16.13 -26.27 24.07
CA ASN A 234 -16.15 -25.14 23.16
C ASN A 234 -14.89 -25.13 22.28
N PRO A 235 -14.74 -26.12 21.37
CA PRO A 235 -13.51 -26.31 20.60
C PRO A 235 -13.22 -25.14 19.64
N SER A 236 -14.23 -24.34 19.28
CA SER A 236 -14.11 -23.15 18.45
C SER A 236 -14.01 -21.84 19.25
N GLY A 237 -13.68 -21.92 20.55
CA GLY A 237 -13.66 -20.75 21.42
C GLY A 237 -15.06 -20.25 21.77
N GLN A 238 -15.12 -19.06 22.35
CA GLN A 238 -16.34 -18.40 22.80
C GLN A 238 -16.48 -17.00 22.20
N VAL A 239 -17.67 -16.41 22.30
CA VAL A 239 -17.88 -15.02 21.89
C VAL A 239 -17.16 -14.09 22.86
N ALA A 240 -16.42 -13.10 22.32
CA ALA A 240 -15.77 -12.07 23.12
C ALA A 240 -16.82 -11.08 23.65
N THR A 241 -16.75 -10.72 24.94
CA THR A 241 -17.79 -9.88 25.58
C THR A 241 -17.30 -8.48 25.94
N ASN A 242 -16.05 -8.35 26.37
CA ASN A 242 -15.45 -7.08 26.75
C ASN A 242 -14.28 -6.72 25.83
N GLU A 243 -14.30 -5.48 25.33
CA GLU A 243 -13.22 -4.92 24.51
C GLU A 243 -11.93 -4.81 25.33
N PRO A 244 -10.79 -5.33 24.84
CA PRO A 244 -9.52 -5.22 25.56
C PRO A 244 -9.04 -3.77 25.58
N LYS A 245 -8.67 -3.29 26.77
CA LYS A 245 -8.15 -1.93 27.01
C LYS A 245 -7.02 -1.97 28.03
N THR A 246 -6.05 -1.05 27.91
CA THR A 246 -5.03 -0.85 28.95
C THR A 246 -5.61 -0.21 30.22
N THR A 247 -6.78 0.44 30.08
CA THR A 247 -7.52 1.11 31.16
C THR A 247 -8.98 0.62 31.18
N PRO A 248 -9.22 -0.67 31.50
CA PRO A 248 -10.57 -1.22 31.47
C PRO A 248 -11.47 -0.59 32.54
N ALA A 249 -12.76 -0.43 32.22
CA ALA A 249 -13.73 0.00 33.21
C ALA A 249 -14.04 -1.15 34.20
N GLY A 250 -14.57 -0.79 35.37
CA GLY A 250 -14.97 -1.78 36.38
C GLY A 250 -15.94 -2.82 35.79
N GLY A 251 -15.63 -4.11 35.98
CA GLY A 251 -16.43 -5.24 35.48
C GLY A 251 -16.14 -5.67 34.04
N GLN A 252 -15.19 -5.03 33.34
CA GLN A 252 -14.76 -5.46 31.99
C GLN A 252 -13.56 -6.42 32.02
N GLY A 253 -12.70 -6.29 33.03
CA GLY A 253 -11.49 -7.10 33.16
C GLY A 253 -10.38 -6.37 33.92
N THR A 254 -9.17 -6.92 33.86
CA THR A 254 -7.96 -6.37 34.50
C THR A 254 -6.84 -6.26 33.48
N TYR A 255 -6.03 -5.20 33.57
CA TYR A 255 -4.83 -5.03 32.76
C TYR A 255 -3.60 -4.88 33.68
N ALA A 256 -2.61 -5.74 33.49
CA ALA A 256 -1.34 -5.69 34.21
C ALA A 256 -0.22 -6.32 33.37
N ASN A 257 0.99 -5.77 33.42
CA ASN A 257 2.19 -6.31 32.76
C ASN A 257 1.99 -6.61 31.25
N GLY A 258 1.24 -5.76 30.55
CA GLY A 258 0.96 -5.95 29.11
C GLY A 258 -0.12 -6.97 28.81
N ILE A 259 -0.79 -7.55 29.81
CA ILE A 259 -1.84 -8.55 29.64
C ILE A 259 -3.16 -8.00 30.13
N PHE A 260 -4.18 -8.01 29.27
CA PHE A 260 -5.57 -7.82 29.62
C PHE A 260 -6.23 -9.19 29.81
N LYS A 261 -6.83 -9.42 30.98
CA LYS A 261 -7.67 -10.60 31.26
C LYS A 261 -9.12 -10.13 31.42
N GLU A 262 -10.01 -10.71 30.63
CA GLU A 262 -11.44 -10.45 30.70
C GLU A 262 -12.00 -10.82 32.09
N ASP A 263 -13.07 -10.15 32.52
CA ASP A 263 -13.74 -10.46 33.78
C ASP A 263 -14.16 -11.94 33.89
N GLY A 264 -14.14 -12.48 35.11
CA GLY A 264 -14.41 -13.90 35.35
C GLY A 264 -15.85 -14.35 35.06
N ALA A 265 -16.81 -13.43 34.96
CA ALA A 265 -18.18 -13.71 34.55
C ALA A 265 -18.36 -13.80 33.03
N ALA A 266 -17.38 -13.33 32.25
CA ALA A 266 -17.39 -13.52 30.80
C ALA A 266 -17.22 -15.01 30.47
N PRO A 267 -18.02 -15.57 29.54
CA PRO A 267 -17.91 -16.98 29.19
C PRO A 267 -16.57 -17.31 28.50
N GLY A 268 -16.04 -16.37 27.71
CA GLY A 268 -14.80 -16.57 26.96
C GLY A 268 -13.53 -16.36 27.77
N LYS A 269 -13.58 -15.57 28.85
CA LYS A 269 -12.43 -15.27 29.71
C LYS A 269 -11.17 -14.92 28.90
N TYR A 270 -11.36 -14.10 27.86
CA TYR A 270 -10.31 -13.83 26.90
C TYR A 270 -9.05 -13.29 27.57
N ILE A 271 -7.89 -13.70 27.05
CA ILE A 271 -6.59 -13.14 27.43
C ILE A 271 -6.00 -12.46 26.21
N TRP A 272 -5.65 -11.19 26.37
CA TRP A 272 -5.13 -10.35 25.32
C TRP A 272 -3.77 -9.76 25.72
N LYS A 273 -2.78 -9.85 24.85
CA LYS A 273 -1.51 -9.15 24.96
C LYS A 273 -1.64 -7.78 24.30
N TYR A 274 -1.33 -6.72 25.04
CA TYR A 274 -1.15 -5.40 24.45
C TYR A 274 0.11 -5.37 23.59
N MET A 275 -0.03 -4.87 22.37
CA MET A 275 1.07 -4.76 21.40
C MET A 275 1.62 -3.33 21.40
N TYR A 276 0.82 -2.36 20.97
CA TYR A 276 1.20 -0.95 20.88
C TYR A 276 -0.05 -0.07 20.73
N THR A 277 0.12 1.25 20.88
CA THR A 277 -0.91 2.25 20.55
C THR A 277 -0.50 2.99 19.29
N VAL A 278 -1.41 3.05 18.31
CA VAL A 278 -1.18 3.81 17.07
C VAL A 278 -1.28 5.30 17.39
N PRO A 279 -0.23 6.10 17.13
CA PRO A 279 -0.28 7.55 17.33
C PRO A 279 -1.25 8.20 16.35
N THR A 280 -1.80 9.37 16.70
CA THR A 280 -2.80 10.08 15.88
C THR A 280 -2.32 10.38 14.47
N ASP A 281 -1.03 10.67 14.28
CA ASP A 281 -0.46 10.97 12.97
C ASP A 281 -0.46 9.73 12.06
N ASP A 282 -0.11 8.55 12.61
CA ASP A 282 -0.19 7.29 11.87
C ASP A 282 -1.64 6.87 11.62
N VAL A 283 -2.57 7.20 12.51
CA VAL A 283 -4.02 6.98 12.27
C VAL A 283 -4.47 7.77 11.04
N LEU A 284 -4.13 9.05 10.95
CA LEU A 284 -4.53 9.90 9.82
C LEU A 284 -3.91 9.39 8.51
N ARG A 285 -2.62 9.05 8.52
CA ARG A 285 -1.88 8.68 7.31
C ARG A 285 -2.09 7.23 6.87
N PHE A 286 -2.06 6.27 7.79
CA PHE A 286 -1.93 4.85 7.44
C PHE A 286 -3.11 3.97 7.85
N LEU A 287 -4.09 4.49 8.60
CA LEU A 287 -5.33 3.75 8.85
C LEU A 287 -6.25 3.84 7.63
N SER A 288 -6.79 2.70 7.20
CA SER A 288 -7.84 2.61 6.17
C SER A 288 -8.97 1.70 6.62
N THR A 289 -9.94 1.44 5.74
CA THR A 289 -11.00 0.44 5.98
C THR A 289 -10.42 -0.96 6.21
N ASP A 290 -9.39 -1.32 5.46
CA ASP A 290 -8.87 -2.69 5.38
C ASP A 290 -7.50 -2.87 6.04
N PHE A 291 -6.77 -1.79 6.31
CA PHE A 291 -5.40 -1.84 6.81
C PHE A 291 -5.16 -0.93 8.00
N MET A 292 -4.24 -1.36 8.88
CA MET A 292 -3.74 -0.58 10.02
C MET A 292 -2.20 -0.67 10.10
N PRO A 293 -1.53 0.39 10.58
CA PRO A 293 -0.08 0.40 10.65
C PRO A 293 0.48 -0.39 11.83
N ILE A 294 1.71 -0.88 11.65
CA ILE A 294 2.62 -1.20 12.74
C ILE A 294 3.46 0.05 13.01
N VAL A 295 3.51 0.47 14.26
CA VAL A 295 4.27 1.66 14.67
C VAL A 295 5.77 1.43 14.54
N LEU A 296 6.51 2.51 14.30
CA LEU A 296 7.97 2.48 14.19
C LEU A 296 8.63 1.94 15.48
N PRO A 297 9.83 1.33 15.37
CA PRO A 297 10.63 0.90 16.54
C PRO A 297 10.92 2.01 17.56
N SER A 298 10.89 3.28 17.14
CA SER A 298 11.07 4.44 18.02
C SER A 298 9.85 4.77 18.88
N ASN A 299 8.68 4.17 18.61
CA ASN A 299 7.46 4.42 19.37
C ASN A 299 7.57 3.87 20.80
N SER A 300 7.29 4.72 21.80
CA SER A 300 7.45 4.38 23.22
C SER A 300 6.57 3.23 23.68
N SER A 301 5.36 3.10 23.14
CA SER A 301 4.45 2.01 23.51
C SER A 301 4.93 0.65 22.99
N ARG A 302 5.53 0.64 21.78
CA ARG A 302 6.20 -0.55 21.23
C ARG A 302 7.40 -0.94 22.06
N GLN A 303 8.30 0.01 22.36
CA GLN A 303 9.50 -0.26 23.17
C GLN A 303 9.16 -0.81 24.57
N ALA A 304 8.08 -0.33 25.19
CA ALA A 304 7.62 -0.85 26.48
C ALA A 304 7.19 -2.32 26.38
N THR A 305 6.48 -2.69 25.31
CA THR A 305 6.09 -4.09 25.06
C THR A 305 7.30 -4.98 24.75
N GLU A 306 8.25 -4.51 23.94
CA GLU A 306 9.50 -5.22 23.63
C GLU A 306 10.35 -5.45 24.89
N ALA A 307 10.40 -4.47 25.79
CA ALA A 307 11.10 -4.58 27.06
C ALA A 307 10.48 -5.67 27.96
N LEU A 308 9.15 -5.80 27.98
CA LEU A 308 8.47 -6.89 28.70
C LEU A 308 8.81 -8.26 28.10
N ALA A 309 8.80 -8.38 26.78
CA ALA A 309 9.18 -9.64 26.10
C ALA A 309 10.66 -10.00 26.35
N THR A 310 11.54 -9.00 26.41
CA THR A 310 12.97 -9.19 26.69
C THR A 310 13.23 -9.58 28.16
N ALA A 311 12.43 -9.06 29.10
CA ALA A 311 12.55 -9.38 30.52
C ALA A 311 12.17 -10.85 30.80
N ASP A 312 11.08 -11.31 30.17
CA ASP A 312 10.55 -12.66 30.30
C ASP A 312 10.47 -13.34 28.92
N PRO A 313 11.62 -13.68 28.31
CA PRO A 313 11.65 -14.24 26.96
C PRO A 313 10.95 -15.59 26.94
N ASN A 314 10.17 -15.86 25.90
CA ASN A 314 9.41 -17.09 25.75
C ASN A 314 8.56 -17.47 26.99
N ALA A 315 7.95 -16.48 27.66
CA ALA A 315 7.01 -16.72 28.74
C ALA A 315 5.73 -17.45 28.26
N VAL A 316 5.23 -18.40 29.06
CA VAL A 316 4.03 -19.17 28.76
C VAL A 316 2.83 -18.51 29.45
N ASP A 317 1.95 -17.87 28.69
CA ASP A 317 0.78 -17.19 29.25
C ASP A 317 -0.50 -18.05 29.27
N VAL A 318 -0.54 -19.15 28.51
CA VAL A 318 -1.75 -19.95 28.29
C VAL A 318 -1.44 -21.45 28.36
N VAL A 319 -2.26 -22.16 29.15
CA VAL A 319 -2.35 -23.62 29.16
C VAL A 319 -3.80 -23.99 28.85
N LEU A 320 -4.00 -24.76 27.78
CA LEU A 320 -5.30 -25.23 27.34
C LEU A 320 -5.64 -26.57 27.97
N VAL A 321 -6.93 -26.79 28.20
CA VAL A 321 -7.46 -28.12 28.50
C VAL A 321 -7.84 -28.76 27.17
N GLU A 322 -7.02 -29.69 26.68
CA GLU A 322 -7.34 -30.46 25.47
C GLU A 322 -8.34 -31.58 25.77
N ASP A 323 -8.18 -32.23 26.92
CA ASP A 323 -9.11 -33.22 27.44
C ASP A 323 -9.32 -32.96 28.94
N ALA A 324 -10.58 -32.75 29.32
CA ALA A 324 -10.96 -32.56 30.72
C ALA A 324 -10.75 -33.84 31.54
N GLY A 325 -10.82 -35.01 30.89
CA GLY A 325 -10.53 -36.27 31.51
C GLY A 325 -11.54 -36.71 32.56
N SER A 326 -11.13 -37.66 33.42
CA SER A 326 -11.94 -38.16 34.52
C SER A 326 -11.07 -38.85 35.59
N GLY A 327 -11.63 -39.06 36.79
CA GLY A 327 -10.96 -39.79 37.87
C GLY A 327 -10.00 -38.96 38.72
N LEU A 328 -10.04 -37.64 38.60
CA LEU A 328 -9.27 -36.71 39.44
C LEU A 328 -10.07 -36.34 40.69
N THR A 329 -9.40 -36.17 41.83
CA THR A 329 -10.08 -35.70 43.05
C THR A 329 -10.44 -34.21 42.92
N ASN A 330 -11.64 -33.80 43.35
CA ASN A 330 -12.04 -32.41 43.29
C ASN A 330 -11.18 -31.54 44.22
N GLY A 331 -10.74 -30.38 43.71
CA GLY A 331 -9.90 -29.46 44.45
C GLY A 331 -9.22 -28.44 43.54
N THR A 332 -8.44 -27.55 44.16
CA THR A 332 -7.52 -26.65 43.46
C THR A 332 -6.10 -27.12 43.73
N TYR A 333 -5.33 -27.29 42.66
CA TYR A 333 -3.97 -27.79 42.69
C TYR A 333 -3.05 -26.86 41.91
N TYR A 334 -1.76 -26.98 42.15
CA TYR A 334 -0.73 -26.21 41.46
C TYR A 334 0.26 -27.15 40.79
N ALA A 335 0.71 -26.82 39.59
CA ALA A 335 1.75 -27.56 38.89
C ALA A 335 2.82 -26.62 38.35
N PRO A 336 4.10 -27.03 38.33
CA PRO A 336 5.12 -26.36 37.56
C PRO A 336 4.88 -26.61 36.06
N ILE A 337 5.21 -25.62 35.24
CA ILE A 337 5.37 -25.81 33.80
C ILE A 337 6.75 -26.45 33.62
N VAL A 338 6.80 -27.73 33.25
CA VAL A 338 8.06 -28.47 33.11
C VAL A 338 8.55 -28.38 31.67
N GLY A 339 9.84 -28.14 31.49
CA GLY A 339 10.46 -27.89 30.18
C GLY A 339 11.90 -27.42 30.33
N ASP A 340 12.40 -26.67 29.35
CA ASP A 340 13.70 -26.00 29.41
C ASP A 340 13.67 -24.59 30.01
N GLY A 341 12.47 -24.02 30.20
CA GLY A 341 12.27 -22.76 30.89
C GLY A 341 12.27 -22.91 32.42
N THR A 342 12.08 -21.78 33.10
CA THR A 342 12.07 -21.71 34.57
C THR A 342 10.91 -20.86 35.08
N GLY A 343 10.50 -21.10 36.34
CA GLY A 343 9.57 -20.24 37.09
C GLY A 343 8.10 -20.28 36.65
N GLY A 344 7.73 -21.14 35.70
CA GLY A 344 6.37 -21.25 35.19
C GLY A 344 5.48 -22.05 36.14
N LYS A 345 4.27 -21.56 36.41
CA LYS A 345 3.31 -22.17 37.34
C LYS A 345 1.90 -22.08 36.80
N VAL A 346 1.13 -23.15 36.99
CA VAL A 346 -0.29 -23.22 36.62
C VAL A 346 -1.13 -23.66 37.81
N GLU A 347 -2.27 -23.02 38.00
CA GLU A 347 -3.34 -23.47 38.89
C GLU A 347 -4.31 -24.33 38.09
N VAL A 348 -4.61 -25.53 38.59
CA VAL A 348 -5.53 -26.49 37.98
C VAL A 348 -6.69 -26.71 38.94
N VAL A 349 -7.91 -26.43 38.47
CA VAL A 349 -9.14 -26.67 39.23
C VAL A 349 -9.81 -27.92 38.72
N VAL A 350 -10.08 -28.87 39.60
CA VAL A 350 -10.80 -30.11 39.31
C VAL A 350 -12.19 -30.06 39.94
N ALA A 351 -13.22 -30.29 39.12
CA ALA A 351 -14.60 -30.35 39.55
C ALA A 351 -15.34 -31.51 38.86
N GLY A 352 -16.21 -32.20 39.60
CA GLY A 352 -16.95 -33.34 39.06
C GLY A 352 -16.06 -34.52 38.61
N GLY A 353 -14.82 -34.60 39.11
CA GLY A 353 -13.87 -35.63 38.72
C GLY A 353 -13.02 -35.33 37.49
N ALA A 354 -13.15 -34.14 36.89
CA ALA A 354 -12.50 -33.73 35.65
C ALA A 354 -11.84 -32.35 35.78
N VAL A 355 -10.86 -32.04 34.94
CA VAL A 355 -10.23 -30.72 34.88
C VAL A 355 -11.25 -29.69 34.42
N SER A 356 -11.55 -28.72 35.28
CA SER A 356 -12.48 -27.63 35.01
C SER A 356 -11.78 -26.41 34.44
N SER A 357 -10.55 -26.11 34.85
CA SER A 357 -9.75 -25.00 34.31
C SER A 357 -8.26 -25.16 34.61
N ALA A 358 -7.42 -24.64 33.72
CA ALA A 358 -5.99 -24.44 33.94
C ALA A 358 -5.66 -22.96 33.72
N THR A 359 -5.10 -22.30 34.75
CA THR A 359 -4.80 -20.87 34.71
C THR A 359 -3.33 -20.64 35.07
N VAL A 360 -2.57 -20.00 34.18
CA VAL A 360 -1.18 -19.63 34.47
C VAL A 360 -1.15 -18.56 35.57
N THR A 361 -0.46 -18.86 36.66
CA THR A 361 -0.25 -17.96 37.81
C THR A 361 1.11 -17.29 37.78
N ALA A 362 2.09 -17.92 37.12
CA ALA A 362 3.37 -17.31 36.77
C ALA A 362 3.79 -17.82 35.38
N SER A 363 4.05 -16.92 34.44
CA SER A 363 4.35 -17.30 33.05
C SER A 363 5.75 -17.90 32.88
N GLY A 364 6.66 -17.66 33.83
CA GLY A 364 8.05 -18.06 33.76
C GLY A 364 8.78 -17.47 32.55
N SER A 365 9.92 -18.03 32.19
CA SER A 365 10.69 -17.62 31.02
C SER A 365 11.60 -18.73 30.49
N GLY A 366 11.97 -18.62 29.21
CA GLY A 366 12.96 -19.46 28.55
C GLY A 366 12.42 -20.73 27.88
N TYR A 367 11.11 -20.93 27.80
CA TYR A 367 10.54 -22.17 27.27
C TYR A 367 10.66 -22.25 25.73
N THR A 368 11.27 -23.32 25.22
CA THR A 368 11.16 -23.73 23.81
C THR A 368 10.38 -25.03 23.65
N TYR A 369 10.25 -25.78 24.74
CA TYR A 369 9.27 -26.84 24.92
C TYR A 369 8.76 -26.82 26.35
N ALA A 370 7.51 -27.22 26.55
CA ALA A 370 6.88 -27.22 27.86
C ALA A 370 5.75 -28.24 27.93
N SER A 371 5.48 -28.73 29.12
CA SER A 371 4.34 -29.60 29.41
C SER A 371 3.85 -29.38 30.84
N VAL A 372 2.61 -29.80 31.11
CA VAL A 372 2.05 -29.84 32.47
C VAL A 372 1.53 -31.26 32.69
N PRO A 373 2.31 -32.14 33.34
CA PRO A 373 1.93 -33.52 33.53
C PRO A 373 0.83 -33.64 34.60
N LEU A 374 -0.23 -34.39 34.27
CA LEU A 374 -1.30 -34.75 35.21
C LEU A 374 -0.94 -36.02 35.99
N ILE A 375 0.13 -35.93 36.78
CA ILE A 375 0.57 -36.97 37.71
C ILE A 375 0.57 -36.42 39.14
N ASP A 376 0.67 -37.28 40.14
CA ASP A 376 0.90 -36.82 41.51
C ASP A 376 2.24 -36.10 41.60
N GLY A 377 2.26 -34.98 42.35
CA GLY A 377 3.44 -34.16 42.51
C GLY A 377 4.59 -34.96 43.11
N LEU A 378 5.67 -35.12 42.34
CA LEU A 378 6.90 -35.77 42.79
C LEU A 378 7.62 -34.85 43.77
N VAL A 379 8.18 -35.38 44.84
CA VAL A 379 9.00 -34.62 45.79
C VAL A 379 10.36 -35.28 45.98
N SER A 380 11.31 -34.53 46.54
CA SER A 380 12.64 -35.05 46.86
C SER A 380 12.54 -36.28 47.76
N GLY A 381 12.95 -37.44 47.24
CA GLY A 381 12.85 -38.73 47.91
C GLY A 381 11.98 -39.75 47.17
N ASP A 382 11.16 -39.31 46.22
CA ASP A 382 10.37 -40.21 45.38
C ASP A 382 11.25 -40.96 44.37
N PRO A 383 10.97 -42.23 44.03
CA PRO A 383 11.79 -43.02 43.12
C PRO A 383 11.95 -42.42 41.71
N GLU A 384 10.96 -41.66 41.27
CA GLU A 384 10.90 -41.04 39.94
C GLU A 384 11.38 -39.57 39.95
N TRP A 385 11.83 -39.05 41.10
CA TRP A 385 12.31 -37.68 41.22
C TRP A 385 13.62 -37.48 40.45
N THR A 386 13.60 -36.61 39.45
CA THR A 386 14.76 -36.30 38.59
C THR A 386 15.51 -35.04 39.01
N GLY A 387 15.26 -34.50 40.21
CA GLY A 387 15.89 -33.27 40.69
C GLY A 387 15.04 -32.00 40.52
N ALA A 388 13.85 -32.10 39.92
CA ALA A 388 12.95 -30.96 39.69
C ALA A 388 11.48 -31.34 39.93
N ALA A 389 10.68 -30.36 40.36
CA ALA A 389 9.25 -30.52 40.61
C ALA A 389 8.49 -30.86 39.32
N SER A 390 7.54 -31.79 39.43
CA SER A 390 6.69 -32.27 38.34
C SER A 390 5.41 -32.88 38.92
N GLY A 391 4.26 -32.61 38.29
CA GLY A 391 2.95 -33.10 38.73
C GLY A 391 2.13 -32.08 39.52
N LEU A 392 1.08 -32.55 40.19
CA LEU A 392 0.11 -31.75 40.92
C LEU A 392 0.46 -31.65 42.42
N TYR A 393 0.44 -30.44 42.96
CA TYR A 393 0.77 -30.10 44.35
C TYR A 393 -0.38 -29.36 45.02
N THR A 394 -0.37 -29.34 46.35
CA THR A 394 -1.38 -28.62 47.15
C THR A 394 -1.17 -27.10 47.19
N ASP A 395 0.02 -26.63 46.85
CA ASP A 395 0.41 -25.21 46.88
C ASP A 395 1.43 -24.89 45.77
N ASP A 396 1.64 -23.59 45.52
CA ASP A 396 2.51 -23.07 44.47
C ASP A 396 4.00 -23.10 44.83
N THR A 397 4.37 -23.61 46.01
CA THR A 397 5.76 -23.84 46.42
C THR A 397 6.24 -25.25 46.08
N PHE A 398 5.32 -26.11 45.63
CA PHE A 398 5.57 -27.49 45.21
C PHE A 398 6.21 -28.35 46.32
N ALA A 399 5.87 -28.04 47.58
CA ALA A 399 6.44 -28.72 48.73
C ALA A 399 5.78 -30.07 49.02
N THR A 400 4.48 -30.21 48.74
CA THR A 400 3.69 -31.41 49.04
C THR A 400 2.90 -31.87 47.81
N GLY A 401 3.16 -33.10 47.35
CA GLY A 401 2.40 -33.73 46.27
C GLY A 401 0.93 -33.90 46.64
N ALA A 402 0.04 -33.63 45.69
CA ALA A 402 -1.40 -33.57 45.95
C ALA A 402 -2.04 -34.94 46.25
N ASN A 403 -1.48 -36.05 45.75
CA ASN A 403 -2.04 -37.41 45.88
C ASN A 403 -3.51 -37.50 45.41
N VAL A 404 -3.78 -37.01 44.21
CA VAL A 404 -5.12 -36.77 43.66
C VAL A 404 -5.39 -37.50 42.35
N VAL A 405 -4.37 -38.17 41.82
CA VAL A 405 -4.40 -38.91 40.57
C VAL A 405 -4.68 -40.39 40.87
N GLY A 406 -5.88 -40.88 40.52
CA GLY A 406 -6.25 -42.28 40.69
C GLY A 406 -5.52 -43.24 39.74
N ALA A 407 -5.75 -44.55 39.88
CA ALA A 407 -5.23 -45.54 38.93
C ALA A 407 -5.91 -45.36 37.56
N ASN A 408 -5.16 -44.87 36.56
CA ASN A 408 -5.59 -44.45 35.20
C ASN A 408 -6.23 -43.05 35.14
N PRO A 409 -5.48 -41.96 35.41
CA PRO A 409 -5.98 -40.64 35.06
C PRO A 409 -6.22 -40.52 33.56
N ALA A 410 -7.34 -39.95 33.18
CA ALA A 410 -7.56 -39.42 31.85
C ALA A 410 -7.53 -37.89 31.95
N GLY A 411 -7.07 -37.21 30.90
CA GLY A 411 -6.96 -35.76 30.81
C GLY A 411 -5.69 -35.33 30.11
N ALA A 412 -5.73 -34.16 29.47
CA ALA A 412 -4.60 -33.60 28.75
C ALA A 412 -4.60 -32.07 28.85
N LEU A 413 -3.44 -31.52 29.18
CA LEU A 413 -3.17 -30.09 29.15
C LEU A 413 -2.15 -29.79 28.05
N GLU A 414 -2.43 -28.77 27.25
CA GLU A 414 -1.54 -28.29 26.19
C GLU A 414 -0.96 -26.94 26.59
N VAL A 415 0.36 -26.86 26.64
CA VAL A 415 1.05 -25.57 26.82
C VAL A 415 1.13 -24.86 25.48
N VAL A 416 0.55 -23.66 25.38
CA VAL A 416 0.64 -22.86 24.15
C VAL A 416 1.97 -22.10 24.16
N LEU A 417 2.91 -22.55 23.34
CA LEU A 417 4.22 -21.90 23.28
C LEU A 417 4.12 -20.52 22.59
N PRO A 418 4.80 -19.50 23.16
CA PRO A 418 4.88 -18.19 22.54
C PRO A 418 5.77 -18.21 21.29
N PRO A 419 5.74 -17.15 20.45
CA PRO A 419 6.76 -16.97 19.42
C PRO A 419 8.15 -16.82 20.05
N GLN A 420 9.18 -17.08 19.25
CA GLN A 420 10.56 -16.91 19.69
C GLN A 420 10.83 -15.46 20.12
N GLY A 421 11.42 -15.29 21.30
CA GLY A 421 11.61 -14.00 21.96
C GLY A 421 10.47 -13.61 22.91
N GLY A 422 9.33 -14.32 22.88
CA GLY A 422 8.13 -13.99 23.66
C GLY A 422 7.15 -13.11 22.90
N HIS A 423 5.94 -12.96 23.45
CA HIS A 423 4.88 -12.14 22.87
C HIS A 423 5.22 -10.64 22.89
N GLY A 424 5.28 -10.02 21.72
CA GLY A 424 5.63 -8.62 21.54
C GLY A 424 7.13 -8.36 21.33
N ALA A 425 7.91 -9.40 21.02
CA ALA A 425 9.34 -9.26 20.72
C ALA A 425 9.60 -8.84 19.27
N ASN A 426 8.73 -9.21 18.32
CA ASN A 426 8.89 -8.88 16.90
C ASN A 426 7.52 -8.73 16.24
N PHE A 427 7.05 -7.49 16.17
CA PHE A 427 5.71 -7.13 15.70
C PHE A 427 5.47 -7.53 14.26
N GLU A 428 6.46 -7.34 13.40
CA GLU A 428 6.30 -7.62 11.97
C GLU A 428 6.14 -9.12 11.72
N GLU A 429 6.90 -9.97 12.42
CA GLU A 429 6.71 -11.44 12.33
C GLU A 429 5.42 -11.90 13.01
N GLU A 430 5.14 -11.36 14.20
CA GLU A 430 4.01 -11.79 15.01
C GLU A 430 2.65 -11.33 14.51
N LEU A 431 2.58 -10.30 13.65
CA LEU A 431 1.35 -9.77 13.05
C LEU A 431 1.31 -9.98 11.53
N ASN A 432 2.28 -10.72 10.98
CA ASN A 432 2.36 -11.06 9.56
C ASN A 432 2.42 -9.83 8.61
N ALA A 433 3.35 -8.91 8.89
CA ALA A 433 3.52 -7.65 8.17
C ALA A 433 4.25 -7.83 6.82
N LYS A 434 3.56 -8.44 5.86
CA LYS A 434 4.05 -8.63 4.48
C LYS A 434 3.61 -7.53 3.51
N ARG A 435 3.12 -6.40 4.03
CA ARG A 435 2.64 -5.28 3.23
C ARG A 435 3.21 -3.97 3.72
N VAL A 436 3.48 -3.08 2.78
CA VAL A 436 3.90 -1.70 3.04
C VAL A 436 2.87 -0.77 2.44
N MET A 437 2.42 0.21 3.22
CA MET A 437 1.58 1.30 2.74
C MET A 437 2.43 2.55 2.57
N THR A 438 2.35 3.18 1.40
CA THR A 438 2.83 4.54 1.19
C THR A 438 1.65 5.50 1.22
N ASN A 439 1.74 6.56 2.03
CA ASN A 439 0.77 7.65 2.08
C ASN A 439 1.38 8.88 1.43
N ILE A 440 0.74 9.38 0.38
CA ILE A 440 1.11 10.63 -0.26
C ILE A 440 -0.09 11.56 -0.24
N ARG A 441 0.08 12.64 0.50
CA ARG A 441 -0.88 13.72 0.56
C ARG A 441 -0.37 14.88 -0.27
N LEU A 442 -1.10 15.27 -1.30
CA LEU A 442 -0.84 16.48 -2.09
C LEU A 442 -1.71 17.60 -1.51
N THR A 443 -1.08 18.67 -1.05
CA THR A 443 -1.80 19.81 -0.45
C THR A 443 -1.57 21.06 -1.26
N TYR A 444 -2.65 21.64 -1.81
CA TYR A 444 -2.59 22.93 -2.49
C TYR A 444 -1.50 22.96 -3.60
N ALA A 445 -0.88 24.11 -3.81
CA ALA A 445 0.32 24.28 -4.65
C ALA A 445 1.58 23.90 -3.85
N GLU A 446 1.73 22.59 -3.57
CA GLU A 446 2.92 22.06 -2.90
C GLU A 446 4.19 22.30 -3.75
N GLY A 447 5.35 22.40 -3.09
CA GLY A 447 6.62 22.69 -3.77
C GLY A 447 6.71 24.12 -4.31
N SER A 448 5.96 25.06 -3.72
CA SER A 448 5.86 26.45 -4.22
C SER A 448 5.33 26.55 -5.66
N GLY A 449 4.55 25.56 -6.11
CA GLY A 449 3.97 25.51 -7.45
C GLY A 449 4.39 24.32 -8.30
N ASP A 450 5.22 23.40 -7.81
CA ASP A 450 5.59 22.16 -8.53
C ASP A 450 4.37 21.36 -8.93
N PHE A 451 3.40 21.24 -8.02
CA PHE A 451 2.12 20.60 -8.25
C PHE A 451 1.07 21.66 -8.62
N PRO A 452 0.76 21.88 -9.91
CA PRO A 452 -0.18 22.92 -10.33
C PRO A 452 -1.60 22.55 -9.91
N VAL A 453 -2.38 23.54 -9.47
CA VAL A 453 -3.75 23.36 -8.95
C VAL A 453 -4.83 23.82 -9.92
N ASP A 454 -4.43 24.33 -11.08
CA ASP A 454 -5.26 24.84 -12.16
C ASP A 454 -5.45 23.81 -13.30
N ASN A 455 -4.97 22.58 -13.09
CA ASN A 455 -5.08 21.50 -14.06
C ASN A 455 -5.43 20.17 -13.39
N ASP A 456 -5.50 19.13 -14.21
CA ASP A 456 -5.88 17.78 -13.84
C ASP A 456 -4.76 16.76 -14.16
N PHE A 457 -4.96 15.54 -13.68
CA PHE A 457 -4.06 14.42 -13.98
C PHE A 457 -4.83 13.12 -14.10
N ARG A 458 -4.27 12.18 -14.87
CA ARG A 458 -4.86 10.87 -15.17
C ARG A 458 -3.92 9.71 -14.92
N ARG A 459 -2.67 9.98 -14.55
CA ARG A 459 -1.67 8.97 -14.26
C ARG A 459 -1.03 9.25 -12.92
N ILE A 460 -0.89 8.19 -12.14
CA ILE A 460 -0.06 8.19 -10.93
C ILE A 460 0.94 7.04 -11.03
N GLY A 461 2.07 7.18 -10.38
CA GLY A 461 3.05 6.12 -10.35
C GLY A 461 4.15 6.34 -9.33
N ILE A 462 5.07 5.40 -9.27
CA ILE A 462 6.27 5.50 -8.44
C ILE A 462 7.50 5.30 -9.31
N ILE A 463 8.43 6.22 -9.16
CA ILE A 463 9.76 6.19 -9.77
C ILE A 463 10.82 6.03 -8.69
N ARG A 464 11.73 5.09 -8.92
CA ARG A 464 12.89 4.78 -8.09
C ARG A 464 14.13 5.45 -8.65
N ASP A 465 14.88 6.11 -7.80
CA ASP A 465 16.19 6.73 -8.07
C ASP A 465 16.24 7.60 -9.35
N PRO A 466 15.33 8.58 -9.53
CA PRO A 466 15.46 9.55 -10.60
C PRO A 466 16.73 10.38 -10.46
N LEU A 467 17.30 10.81 -11.58
CA LEU A 467 18.44 11.72 -11.60
C LEU A 467 17.97 13.16 -11.73
N ALA A 468 18.72 14.08 -11.11
CA ALA A 468 18.57 15.52 -11.25
C ALA A 468 18.93 15.97 -12.68
N PRO A 469 18.60 17.22 -13.07
CA PRO A 469 18.84 17.72 -14.42
C PRO A 469 20.33 17.62 -14.77
N GLY A 470 20.63 17.13 -15.98
CA GLY A 470 21.99 16.83 -16.41
C GLY A 470 22.44 15.38 -16.17
N GLY A 471 21.68 14.58 -15.42
CA GLY A 471 21.78 13.11 -15.41
C GLY A 471 23.01 12.52 -14.72
N SER A 472 23.65 13.26 -13.81
CA SER A 472 24.89 12.81 -13.13
C SER A 472 24.71 12.54 -11.64
N THR A 473 23.68 13.09 -11.01
CA THR A 473 23.40 12.94 -9.57
C THR A 473 21.94 12.59 -9.35
N TYR A 474 21.64 11.87 -8.27
CA TYR A 474 20.24 11.61 -7.87
C TYR A 474 19.49 12.91 -7.57
N ALA A 475 18.19 12.93 -7.85
CA ALA A 475 17.30 13.95 -7.33
C ALA A 475 17.08 13.74 -5.82
N THR A 476 17.13 14.83 -5.06
CA THR A 476 17.07 14.78 -3.59
C THR A 476 16.02 15.69 -2.96
N SER A 477 15.47 16.65 -3.72
CA SER A 477 14.43 17.57 -3.25
C SER A 477 13.13 16.82 -2.93
N ASP A 478 12.37 17.29 -1.95
CA ASP A 478 11.12 16.61 -1.55
C ASP A 478 10.00 16.69 -2.59
N THR A 479 10.02 17.75 -3.40
CA THR A 479 9.16 17.91 -4.59
C THR A 479 10.03 18.20 -5.79
N LEU A 480 9.54 17.81 -6.97
CA LEU A 480 10.21 17.99 -8.25
C LEU A 480 9.17 18.36 -9.32
N SER A 481 9.45 19.39 -10.12
CA SER A 481 8.70 19.70 -11.33
C SER A 481 9.14 18.78 -12.49
N GLY A 482 8.18 18.11 -13.14
CA GLY A 482 8.41 17.27 -14.33
C GLY A 482 8.28 18.02 -15.66
N VAL A 483 7.93 19.31 -15.62
CA VAL A 483 7.54 20.09 -16.79
C VAL A 483 8.52 21.23 -17.08
N TYR A 484 8.55 21.65 -18.35
CA TYR A 484 9.24 22.87 -18.75
C TYR A 484 8.42 24.09 -18.31
N ALA A 485 9.09 25.22 -18.13
CA ALA A 485 8.42 26.49 -17.93
C ALA A 485 9.10 27.61 -18.71
N VAL A 486 8.31 28.59 -19.13
CA VAL A 486 8.79 29.87 -19.66
C VAL A 486 8.17 31.03 -18.91
N LYS A 487 9.00 32.03 -18.63
CA LYS A 487 8.54 33.31 -18.13
C LYS A 487 8.06 34.14 -19.31
N LEU A 488 6.78 34.48 -19.34
CA LEU A 488 6.21 35.33 -20.39
C LEU A 488 5.95 36.74 -19.87
N SER A 489 6.12 37.70 -20.77
CA SER A 489 5.75 39.10 -20.61
C SER A 489 4.83 39.53 -21.75
N GLY A 490 3.92 40.45 -21.46
CA GLY A 490 3.01 41.01 -22.46
C GLY A 490 2.04 40.02 -23.08
N ALA A 491 1.67 38.94 -22.38
CA ALA A 491 0.65 38.00 -22.83
C ALA A 491 -0.67 38.74 -23.15
N THR A 492 -1.25 38.50 -24.33
CA THR A 492 -2.48 39.19 -24.77
C THR A 492 -3.75 38.67 -24.09
N ALA A 493 -3.72 37.41 -23.63
CA ALA A 493 -4.80 36.73 -22.91
C ALA A 493 -4.22 35.68 -21.96
N ASP A 494 -5.08 35.06 -21.15
CA ASP A 494 -4.67 33.93 -20.29
C ASP A 494 -4.60 32.64 -21.12
N PHE A 495 -3.49 31.91 -21.02
CA PHE A 495 -3.36 30.58 -21.60
C PHE A 495 -4.29 29.60 -20.87
N GLN A 496 -4.83 28.63 -21.61
CA GLN A 496 -5.75 27.62 -21.11
C GLN A 496 -5.04 26.29 -20.90
N ALA A 497 -5.33 25.60 -19.80
CA ALA A 497 -4.86 24.24 -19.59
C ALA A 497 -5.27 23.33 -20.77
N ASP A 498 -4.39 22.38 -21.10
CA ASP A 498 -4.53 21.40 -22.20
C ASP A 498 -4.50 21.98 -23.62
N GLU A 499 -4.31 23.29 -23.80
CA GLU A 499 -4.17 23.85 -25.14
C GLU A 499 -2.77 23.60 -25.73
N THR A 500 -2.69 23.45 -27.05
CA THR A 500 -1.41 23.46 -27.76
C THR A 500 -0.86 24.87 -27.85
N ILE A 501 0.41 25.03 -27.53
CA ILE A 501 1.20 26.23 -27.78
C ILE A 501 2.20 25.98 -28.90
N SER A 502 2.47 27.02 -29.68
CA SER A 502 3.41 26.94 -30.79
C SER A 502 4.30 28.18 -30.88
N GLN A 503 5.47 28.00 -31.50
CA GLN A 503 6.40 29.09 -31.81
C GLN A 503 7.16 28.78 -33.10
N ASP A 504 6.98 29.62 -34.13
CA ASP A 504 7.77 29.55 -35.36
C ASP A 504 9.17 30.12 -35.12
N LEU A 505 10.19 29.26 -35.12
CA LEU A 505 11.59 29.63 -34.83
C LEU A 505 12.29 30.32 -36.02
N GLY A 506 11.57 30.61 -37.10
CA GLY A 506 12.06 31.32 -38.27
C GLY A 506 12.84 30.46 -39.25
N ALA A 507 13.37 31.12 -40.30
CA ALA A 507 13.83 30.50 -41.56
C ALA A 507 14.76 29.28 -41.40
N GLY A 508 14.15 28.08 -41.44
CA GLY A 508 14.84 26.79 -41.44
C GLY A 508 14.94 26.09 -40.08
N ASN A 509 14.46 26.72 -38.99
CA ASN A 509 14.54 26.15 -37.64
C ASN A 509 13.30 25.37 -37.24
N GLY A 510 12.20 25.47 -38.01
CA GLY A 510 10.94 24.76 -37.77
C GLY A 510 10.08 25.38 -36.68
N THR A 511 9.07 24.64 -36.21
CA THR A 511 8.11 25.10 -35.20
C THR A 511 8.25 24.29 -33.91
N ALA A 512 8.39 24.99 -32.78
CA ALA A 512 8.30 24.36 -31.46
C ALA A 512 6.83 24.21 -31.07
N TYR A 513 6.47 23.06 -30.51
CA TYR A 513 5.13 22.78 -30.00
C TYR A 513 5.20 22.35 -28.53
N GLY A 514 4.19 22.66 -27.75
CA GLY A 514 4.02 22.20 -26.38
C GLY A 514 2.54 22.13 -26.02
N THR A 515 2.22 21.50 -24.90
CA THR A 515 0.85 21.51 -24.36
C THR A 515 0.89 22.14 -22.98
N VAL A 516 -0.02 23.08 -22.74
CA VAL A 516 -0.09 23.85 -21.51
C VAL A 516 -0.49 22.96 -20.34
N VAL A 517 0.34 22.98 -19.30
CA VAL A 517 0.05 22.33 -18.02
C VAL A 517 -0.53 23.33 -17.05
N SER A 518 -0.03 24.57 -17.01
CA SER A 518 -0.49 25.60 -16.07
C SER A 518 -0.09 27.00 -16.55
N TRP A 519 -0.91 27.99 -16.22
CA TRP A 519 -0.64 29.40 -16.46
C TRP A 519 -0.85 30.20 -15.17
N GLU A 520 0.24 30.58 -14.52
CA GLU A 520 0.23 31.35 -13.28
C GLU A 520 0.61 32.80 -13.57
N ARG A 521 -0.30 33.74 -13.37
CA ARG A 521 -0.03 35.18 -13.56
C ARG A 521 0.81 35.75 -12.42
N ASP A 522 1.61 36.76 -12.73
CA ASP A 522 2.30 37.55 -11.71
C ASP A 522 1.31 38.30 -10.81
N SER A 523 1.66 38.39 -9.53
CA SER A 523 0.89 39.17 -8.57
C SER A 523 0.76 40.63 -9.00
N GLY A 524 -0.45 41.18 -8.90
CA GLY A 524 -0.71 42.60 -9.22
C GLY A 524 -1.25 42.86 -10.63
N ASN A 525 -1.41 41.82 -11.46
CA ASN A 525 -2.11 41.96 -12.74
C ASN A 525 -3.64 41.85 -12.55
N ALA A 526 -4.38 42.91 -12.86
CA ALA A 526 -5.83 42.99 -12.61
C ALA A 526 -6.72 42.50 -13.78
N GLY A 527 -6.13 42.06 -14.89
CA GLY A 527 -6.83 41.61 -16.10
C GLY A 527 -6.26 40.32 -16.71
N PRO A 528 -6.91 39.76 -17.74
CA PRO A 528 -6.38 38.62 -18.49
C PRO A 528 -5.07 38.99 -19.21
N GLY A 529 -4.17 38.02 -19.36
CA GLY A 529 -2.86 38.20 -19.96
C GLY A 529 -1.81 38.77 -18.99
N GLY A 530 -0.92 39.61 -19.51
CA GLY A 530 0.17 40.25 -18.75
C GLY A 530 1.43 39.41 -18.63
N ALA A 531 2.11 39.51 -17.48
CA ALA A 531 3.29 38.71 -17.19
C ALA A 531 2.92 37.51 -16.32
N GLY A 532 3.56 36.37 -16.55
CA GLY A 532 3.23 35.12 -15.85
C GLY A 532 4.20 34.00 -16.19
N VAL A 533 4.02 32.85 -15.54
CA VAL A 533 4.75 31.61 -15.78
C VAL A 533 3.84 30.65 -16.53
N LEU A 534 4.29 30.23 -17.71
CA LEU A 534 3.65 29.20 -18.50
C LEU A 534 4.39 27.88 -18.31
N LYS A 535 3.75 26.89 -17.70
CA LYS A 535 4.27 25.52 -17.59
C LYS A 535 3.71 24.66 -18.72
N TYR A 536 4.55 23.85 -19.34
CA TYR A 536 4.18 22.99 -20.46
C TYR A 536 5.03 21.72 -20.50
N PHE A 537 4.52 20.66 -21.13
CA PHE A 537 5.31 19.47 -21.44
C PHE A 537 5.51 19.33 -22.95
N GLN A 538 6.55 18.60 -23.34
CA GLN A 538 6.85 18.26 -24.73
C GLN A 538 7.09 16.74 -24.86
N SER A 539 6.10 16.00 -25.33
CA SER A 539 6.26 14.60 -25.76
C SER A 539 6.52 14.46 -27.27
N PRO A 540 7.42 13.55 -27.71
CA PRO A 540 7.63 13.18 -29.11
C PRO A 540 6.40 12.59 -29.81
N SER A 541 5.39 12.15 -29.06
CA SER A 541 4.16 11.60 -29.64
C SER A 541 3.28 12.66 -30.31
N ILE A 542 3.35 13.92 -29.86
CA ILE A 542 2.40 14.97 -30.26
C ILE A 542 3.06 16.33 -30.58
N HIS A 543 4.33 16.56 -30.22
CA HIS A 543 5.01 17.86 -30.37
C HIS A 543 6.17 17.86 -31.37
N THR A 544 6.17 16.93 -32.32
CA THR A 544 7.20 16.87 -33.35
C THR A 544 6.87 17.77 -34.52
N ASP A 545 7.88 18.50 -34.99
CA ASP A 545 7.89 19.17 -36.28
C ASP A 545 8.92 18.48 -37.20
N ALA A 546 8.42 17.85 -38.27
CA ALA A 546 9.20 16.97 -39.14
C ALA A 546 9.97 15.88 -38.36
N GLY A 547 9.28 15.23 -37.41
CA GLY A 547 9.84 14.16 -36.57
C GLY A 547 10.78 14.61 -35.44
N VAL A 548 10.93 15.92 -35.20
CA VAL A 548 11.82 16.46 -34.16
C VAL A 548 11.05 17.29 -33.15
N VAL A 549 11.22 17.00 -31.86
CA VAL A 549 10.75 17.89 -30.78
C VAL A 549 11.72 19.06 -30.66
N ARG A 550 11.23 20.28 -30.90
CA ARG A 550 12.05 21.51 -30.91
C ARG A 550 11.82 22.31 -29.63
N PRO A 551 12.87 22.81 -28.96
CA PRO A 551 12.71 23.67 -27.79
C PRO A 551 12.20 25.05 -28.20
N PHE A 552 11.49 25.71 -27.29
CA PHE A 552 11.14 27.13 -27.45
C PHE A 552 12.39 28.01 -27.38
N GLY A 553 12.41 29.09 -28.17
CA GLY A 553 13.49 30.07 -28.28
C GLY A 553 13.07 31.47 -27.81
N SER A 554 14.04 32.35 -27.57
CA SER A 554 13.79 33.72 -27.11
C SER A 554 13.50 34.69 -28.27
N GLY A 555 12.81 35.79 -27.97
CA GLY A 555 12.60 36.89 -28.91
C GLY A 555 11.50 36.69 -29.97
N ILE A 556 10.77 35.57 -29.91
CA ILE A 556 9.61 35.27 -30.76
C ILE A 556 8.41 34.98 -29.86
N LEU A 557 7.20 35.31 -30.33
CA LEU A 557 5.95 35.07 -29.59
C LEU A 557 5.68 33.58 -29.43
N VAL A 558 5.24 33.19 -28.24
CA VAL A 558 4.59 31.91 -27.96
C VAL A 558 3.09 32.12 -28.17
N ASN A 559 2.50 31.33 -29.07
CA ASN A 559 1.10 31.45 -29.48
C ASN A 559 0.26 30.29 -28.89
N GLY A 560 -0.83 30.60 -28.20
CA GLY A 560 -1.83 29.63 -27.72
C GLY A 560 -2.90 29.36 -28.79
N ALA A 561 -3.18 28.08 -29.06
CA ALA A 561 -4.08 27.69 -30.15
C ALA A 561 -5.56 27.99 -29.85
N THR A 562 -6.00 27.84 -28.59
CA THR A 562 -7.43 27.97 -28.21
C THR A 562 -7.69 29.30 -27.53
N SER A 563 -6.80 29.72 -26.63
CA SER A 563 -6.87 31.01 -25.94
C SER A 563 -6.62 32.19 -26.87
N LEU A 564 -5.91 31.96 -27.98
CA LEU A 564 -5.35 33.01 -28.84
C LEU A 564 -4.42 33.96 -28.06
N ALA A 565 -3.85 33.49 -26.96
CA ALA A 565 -2.88 34.24 -26.16
C ALA A 565 -1.53 34.27 -26.89
N ASP A 566 -0.92 35.45 -26.96
CA ASP A 566 0.41 35.67 -27.50
C ASP A 566 1.29 36.30 -26.44
N GLY A 567 2.42 35.67 -26.10
CA GLY A 567 3.36 36.19 -25.09
C GLY A 567 4.81 36.16 -25.56
N THR A 568 5.62 37.12 -25.12
CA THR A 568 7.06 37.13 -25.41
C THR A 568 7.83 36.61 -24.21
N ILE A 569 8.79 35.72 -24.42
CA ILE A 569 9.65 35.21 -23.34
C ILE A 569 10.49 36.35 -22.76
N ASP A 570 10.37 36.54 -21.45
CA ASP A 570 11.18 37.50 -20.69
C ASP A 570 12.54 36.88 -20.38
N ALA A 571 13.50 37.14 -21.26
CA ALA A 571 14.87 36.64 -21.12
C ALA A 571 15.65 37.25 -19.94
N THR A 572 15.07 38.17 -19.18
CA THR A 572 15.72 38.78 -18.01
C THR A 572 15.53 37.98 -16.73
N GLU A 573 14.57 37.05 -16.71
CA GLU A 573 14.26 36.24 -15.53
C GLU A 573 15.32 35.14 -15.28
N ASN A 574 15.85 35.11 -14.05
CA ASN A 574 16.94 34.21 -13.64
C ASN A 574 16.78 33.70 -12.19
N GLY A 575 15.59 33.82 -11.60
CA GLY A 575 15.27 33.42 -10.22
C GLY A 575 14.37 32.18 -10.13
N ALA A 576 14.04 31.81 -8.89
CA ALA A 576 13.04 30.78 -8.60
C ALA A 576 11.64 31.40 -8.57
N LEU A 577 10.71 30.84 -9.34
CA LEU A 577 9.32 31.30 -9.43
C LEU A 577 8.41 30.10 -9.75
N VAL A 578 7.26 29.99 -9.06
CA VAL A 578 6.28 28.89 -9.21
C VAL A 578 6.93 27.48 -9.19
N GLY A 579 7.82 27.25 -8.22
CA GLY A 579 8.45 25.94 -7.98
C GLY A 579 9.66 25.62 -8.87
N VAL A 580 9.92 26.39 -9.92
CA VAL A 580 11.04 26.13 -10.85
C VAL A 580 12.06 27.26 -10.84
N THR A 581 13.31 26.95 -11.18
CA THR A 581 14.40 27.94 -11.30
C THR A 581 14.63 28.32 -12.76
N PHE A 582 14.47 29.60 -13.07
CA PHE A 582 14.64 30.14 -14.41
C PHE A 582 16.09 30.50 -14.71
N SER A 583 16.47 30.36 -15.98
CA SER A 583 17.68 30.92 -16.59
C SER A 583 17.30 31.52 -17.94
N SER A 584 17.52 32.83 -18.08
CA SER A 584 17.15 33.60 -19.28
C SER A 584 15.69 33.39 -19.71
N GLY A 585 14.75 33.33 -18.76
CA GLY A 585 13.33 33.14 -19.02
C GLY A 585 12.88 31.69 -19.26
N PHE A 586 13.77 30.70 -19.19
CA PHE A 586 13.45 29.27 -19.35
C PHE A 586 13.73 28.49 -18.06
N ALA A 587 12.91 27.50 -17.76
CA ALA A 587 13.19 26.49 -16.76
C ALA A 587 12.98 25.09 -17.36
N SER A 588 13.88 24.16 -17.02
CA SER A 588 13.80 22.75 -17.39
C SER A 588 13.16 21.92 -16.28
N PRO A 589 12.61 20.73 -16.60
CA PRO A 589 12.23 19.75 -15.60
C PRO A 589 13.37 19.48 -14.61
N GLU A 590 13.00 19.24 -13.35
CA GLU A 590 13.91 18.90 -12.25
C GLU A 590 14.20 17.39 -12.18
N ILE A 591 13.51 16.62 -13.01
CA ILE A 591 13.72 15.19 -13.24
C ILE A 591 14.37 15.04 -14.61
N ALA A 592 15.55 14.43 -14.67
CA ALA A 592 16.14 14.09 -15.96
C ALA A 592 15.27 13.06 -16.69
N ASN A 593 14.84 13.39 -17.90
CA ASN A 593 13.97 12.54 -18.70
C ASN A 593 14.59 11.15 -18.90
N ASN A 594 13.77 10.09 -18.82
CA ASN A 594 14.17 8.70 -18.99
C ASN A 594 15.20 8.17 -17.98
N THR A 595 15.30 8.78 -16.80
CA THR A 595 16.17 8.32 -15.71
C THR A 595 15.39 7.65 -14.57
N GLY A 596 16.07 6.92 -13.70
CA GLY A 596 15.42 6.09 -12.67
C GLY A 596 14.64 4.90 -13.24
N GLU A 597 13.88 4.25 -12.37
CA GLU A 597 13.07 3.07 -12.71
C GLU A 597 11.62 3.27 -12.29
N ILE A 598 10.70 3.17 -13.25
CA ILE A 598 9.27 3.12 -12.95
C ILE A 598 8.95 1.75 -12.37
N ILE A 599 8.48 1.72 -11.12
CA ILE A 599 8.15 0.47 -10.42
C ILE A 599 6.63 0.29 -10.22
N TYR A 600 5.85 1.36 -10.39
CA TYR A 600 4.39 1.34 -10.30
C TYR A 600 3.80 2.39 -11.23
N VAL A 601 2.72 2.04 -11.93
CA VAL A 601 1.90 2.97 -12.71
C VAL A 601 0.45 2.54 -12.61
N GLU A 602 -0.42 3.52 -12.41
CA GLU A 602 -1.86 3.37 -12.50
C GLU A 602 -2.42 4.47 -13.38
N ASN A 603 -3.18 4.05 -14.40
CA ASN A 603 -3.99 4.96 -15.19
C ASN A 603 -5.35 5.10 -14.50
N ARG A 604 -5.73 6.34 -14.23
CA ARG A 604 -6.93 6.75 -13.50
C ARG A 604 -7.87 7.48 -14.43
N ARG A 605 -9.13 7.60 -14.03
CA ARG A 605 -10.02 8.63 -14.60
C ARG A 605 -9.48 10.01 -14.24
N LEU A 606 -9.97 11.03 -14.92
CA LEU A 606 -9.74 12.44 -14.58
C LEU A 606 -9.79 12.69 -13.07
N ILE A 607 -8.70 13.25 -12.52
CA ILE A 607 -8.67 13.84 -11.19
C ILE A 607 -8.38 15.33 -11.35
N THR A 608 -9.39 16.16 -11.12
CA THR A 608 -9.25 17.62 -11.11
C THR A 608 -8.54 18.06 -9.84
N ARG A 609 -7.63 19.04 -9.96
CA ARG A 609 -7.07 19.73 -8.81
C ARG A 609 -7.72 21.10 -8.65
N ALA A 610 -7.71 21.60 -7.42
CA ALA A 610 -8.16 22.93 -7.08
C ALA A 610 -7.35 23.47 -5.89
N ALA A 611 -7.26 24.79 -5.77
CA ALA A 611 -6.46 25.45 -4.74
C ALA A 611 -6.94 25.21 -3.30
N ASP A 612 -8.15 24.68 -3.09
CA ASP A 612 -8.74 24.31 -1.81
C ASP A 612 -8.87 22.79 -1.62
N GLN A 613 -8.44 22.00 -2.60
CA GLN A 613 -8.50 20.54 -2.59
C GLN A 613 -7.23 19.94 -1.99
N ILE A 614 -7.41 18.79 -1.33
CA ILE A 614 -6.34 17.96 -0.82
C ILE A 614 -6.57 16.55 -1.35
N GLU A 615 -5.56 16.00 -2.03
CA GLU A 615 -5.57 14.62 -2.47
C GLU A 615 -4.80 13.75 -1.47
N ASP A 616 -5.42 12.70 -0.93
CA ASP A 616 -4.76 11.71 -0.08
C ASP A 616 -4.74 10.35 -0.80
N ILE A 617 -3.54 9.91 -1.21
CA ILE A 617 -3.32 8.68 -1.94
C ILE A 617 -2.61 7.67 -1.05
N LYS A 618 -3.26 6.53 -0.82
CA LYS A 618 -2.70 5.40 -0.07
C LYS A 618 -2.49 4.23 -1.02
N LEU A 619 -1.23 3.85 -1.26
CA LEU A 619 -0.88 2.67 -2.03
C LEU A 619 -0.41 1.57 -1.09
N VAL A 620 -0.93 0.35 -1.26
CA VAL A 620 -0.51 -0.83 -0.49
C VAL A 620 0.20 -1.80 -1.41
N ILE A 621 1.45 -2.11 -1.07
CA ILE A 621 2.31 -3.05 -1.78
C ILE A 621 2.40 -4.34 -0.96
N GLU A 622 2.15 -5.50 -1.58
CA GLU A 622 2.25 -6.81 -0.94
C GLU A 622 3.44 -7.60 -1.50
N PHE A 623 4.18 -8.27 -0.62
CA PHE A 623 5.38 -9.04 -0.93
C PHE A 623 5.18 -10.57 -0.87
#